data_AF-A0A6G3XQ73-F1
#
_entry.id   AF-A0A6G3XQ73-F1
#
_cell.length_a   1.000
_cell.length_b   1.000
_cell.length_c   1.000
_cell.angle_alpha   90.00
_cell.angle_beta   90.00
_cell.angle_gamma   90.00
#
_symmetry.space_group_name_H-M   'P 1'
#
loop_
_entity.id
_entity.type
_entity.pdbx_description
1 polymer ?
#
loop_
_entity_poly.entity_id
_entity_poly.type
_entity_poly.pdbx_seq_one_letter_code
_entity_poly.pdbx_strand_id
1 'polypeptide(L)' 'MAEFTLELNDDQKQVKDWLHGFAADVIRPAASEWDEREETPWPVIQEAAKVGIYSLD' A
#
# COMPACT_ATOMS: atom_id res chain seq x y z
N MET A 1 -28.52 -9.22 -6.15
CA MET A 1 -27.68 -9.30 -4.94
C MET A 1 -26.55 -10.24 -5.26
N ALA A 2 -25.29 -9.81 -5.12
CA ALA A 2 -24.18 -10.75 -5.20
C ALA A 2 -24.32 -11.76 -4.05
N GLU A 3 -24.09 -13.04 -4.33
CA GLU A 3 -24.01 -14.08 -3.31
C GLU A 3 -22.75 -13.84 -2.46
N PHE A 4 -22.82 -14.11 -1.17
CA PHE A 4 -21.66 -13.96 -0.30
C PHE A 4 -20.52 -14.87 -0.77
N THR A 5 -19.32 -14.32 -0.87
CA THR A 5 -18.09 -15.03 -1.25
C THR A 5 -16.88 -14.47 -0.52
N LEU A 6 -15.84 -15.29 -0.36
CA LEU A 6 -14.52 -14.89 0.12
C LEU A 6 -13.56 -14.54 -1.03
N GLU A 7 -14.00 -14.72 -2.28
CA GLU A 7 -13.21 -14.35 -3.44
C GLU A 7 -13.22 -12.83 -3.65
N LEU A 8 -12.04 -12.26 -3.87
CA LEU A 8 -11.92 -10.87 -4.28
C LEU A 8 -12.44 -10.71 -5.72
N ASN A 9 -13.20 -9.64 -5.95
CA ASN A 9 -13.52 -9.21 -7.31
C ASN A 9 -12.27 -8.65 -8.01
N ASP A 10 -12.38 -8.37 -9.30
CA ASP A 10 -11.23 -7.96 -10.11
C ASP A 10 -10.66 -6.59 -9.68
N ASP A 11 -11.51 -5.64 -9.30
CA ASP A 11 -11.08 -4.33 -8.79
C ASP A 11 -10.30 -4.47 -7.48
N GLN A 12 -10.79 -5.30 -6.55
CA GLN A 12 -10.13 -5.60 -5.29
C GLN A 12 -8.78 -6.30 -5.50
N LYS A 13 -8.70 -7.23 -6.46
CA LYS A 13 -7.42 -7.88 -6.83
C LYS A 13 -6.45 -6.85 -7.37
N GLN A 14 -6.91 -5.95 -8.24
CA GLN A 14 -6.09 -4.89 -8.81
C GLN A 14 -5.54 -3.95 -7.72
N VAL A 15 -6.39 -3.50 -6.80
CA VAL A 15 -5.96 -2.67 -5.65
C VAL A 15 -4.96 -3.41 -4.78
N LYS A 16 -5.21 -4.69 -4.48
CA LYS A 16 -4.29 -5.52 -3.69
C LYS A 16 -2.93 -5.62 -4.37
N ASP A 17 -2.89 -5.99 -5.64
CA ASP A 17 -1.64 -6.20 -6.37
C ASP A 17 -0.85 -4.89 -6.50
N TRP A 18 -1.55 -3.78 -6.74
CA TRP A 18 -0.95 -2.44 -6.76
C TRP A 18 -0.33 -2.03 -5.42
N LEU A 19 -1.07 -2.18 -4.31
CA LEU A 19 -0.57 -1.86 -2.97
C LEU A 19 0.59 -2.77 -2.55
N HIS A 20 0.54 -4.06 -2.92
CA HIS A 20 1.63 -5.00 -2.68
C HIS A 20 2.91 -4.62 -3.45
N GLY A 21 2.76 -4.11 -4.67
CA GLY A 21 3.88 -3.56 -5.45
C GLY A 21 4.52 -2.36 -4.75
N PHE A 22 3.72 -1.36 -4.39
CA PHE A 22 4.22 -0.19 -3.63
C PHE A 22 4.92 -0.59 -2.33
N ALA A 23 4.34 -1.53 -1.57
CA ALA A 23 4.96 -2.01 -0.34
C ALA A 23 6.30 -2.73 -0.60
N ALA A 24 6.39 -3.53 -1.66
CA ALA A 24 7.62 -4.25 -2.01
C ALA A 24 8.74 -3.29 -2.43
N ASP A 25 8.41 -2.27 -3.21
CA ASP A 25 9.40 -1.41 -3.87
C ASP A 25 9.77 -0.18 -3.04
N VAL A 26 8.88 0.30 -2.16
CA VAL A 26 9.07 1.54 -1.39
C VAL A 26 9.15 1.29 0.10
N ILE A 27 8.21 0.52 0.67
CA ILE A 27 8.12 0.36 2.14
C ILE A 27 9.19 -0.61 2.64
N ARG A 28 9.24 -1.85 2.12
CA ARG A 28 10.15 -2.90 2.63
C ARG A 28 11.63 -2.52 2.58
N PRO A 29 12.15 -1.86 1.52
CA PRO A 29 13.57 -1.50 1.48
C PRO A 29 13.96 -0.46 2.54
N ALA A 30 13.02 0.41 2.93
CA ALA A 30 13.25 1.45 3.92
C ALA A 30 12.89 1.03 5.36
N ALA A 31 12.13 -0.06 5.53
CA ALA A 31 11.49 -0.41 6.79
C ALA A 31 12.47 -0.53 7.96
N SER A 32 13.59 -1.23 7.78
CA SER A 32 14.58 -1.40 8.87
C SER A 32 15.28 -0.11 9.25
N GLU A 33 15.62 0.75 8.27
CA GLU A 33 16.25 2.04 8.55
C GLU A 33 15.34 2.94 9.39
N TRP A 34 14.06 3.01 9.05
CA TRP A 34 13.09 3.83 9.78
C TRP A 34 12.73 3.26 11.15
N ASP A 35 12.76 1.93 11.30
CA ASP A 35 12.64 1.26 12.60
C ASP A 35 13.82 1.63 13.51
N GLU A 36 15.06 1.49 13.03
CA GLU A 36 16.28 1.85 13.77
C GLU A 36 16.34 3.33 14.17
N ARG A 37 15.77 4.22 13.35
CA ARG A 37 15.72 5.65 13.61
C ARG A 37 14.64 6.07 14.60
N GLU A 38 13.64 5.21 14.86
CA GLU A 38 12.47 5.51 15.69
C GLU A 38 11.72 6.80 15.26
N GLU A 39 11.70 7.08 13.95
CA GLU A 39 11.13 8.30 13.38
C GLU A 39 9.98 8.01 12.41
N THR A 40 9.07 8.98 12.25
CA THR A 40 8.01 8.89 11.25
C THR A 40 8.59 8.97 9.83
N PRO A 41 8.31 7.99 8.95
CA PRO A 41 8.83 7.95 7.58
C PRO A 41 8.05 8.88 6.64
N TRP A 42 8.12 10.19 6.88
CA TRP A 42 7.44 11.20 6.07
C TRP A 42 7.71 11.07 4.56
N PRO A 43 8.94 10.76 4.09
CA PRO A 43 9.18 10.56 2.66
C PRO A 43 8.34 9.42 2.05
N VAL A 44 8.21 8.28 2.75
CA VAL A 44 7.43 7.13 2.28
C VAL A 44 5.94 7.49 2.21
N ILE A 45 5.42 8.19 3.21
CA ILE A 45 4.03 8.68 3.25
C ILE A 45 3.76 9.65 2.10
N GLN A 46 4.71 10.55 1.81
CA GLN A 46 4.60 11.48 0.69
C GLN A 46 4.58 10.76 -0.66
N GLU A 47 5.40 9.71 -0.84
CA GLU A 47 5.35 8.89 -2.06
C GLU A 47 4.00 8.18 -2.20
N ALA A 48 3.45 7.62 -1.12
CA ALA A 48 2.11 7.01 -1.12
C ALA A 48 1.02 8.02 -1.54
N ALA A 49 1.11 9.26 -1.07
CA ALA A 49 0.19 10.33 -1.45
C ALA A 49 0.30 10.70 -2.93
N LYS A 50 1.53 10.80 -3.46
CA LYS A 50 1.77 11.11 -4.88
C LYS A 50 1.19 10.09 -5.83
N VAL A 51 1.24 8.80 -5.45
CA VAL A 51 0.67 7.72 -6.26
C VAL A 51 -0.84 7.55 -6.06
N GLY A 52 -1.46 8.31 -5.16
CA GLY A 52 -2.91 8.31 -4.95
C GLY A 52 -3.44 7.22 -4.02
N ILE A 53 -2.60 6.57 -3.21
CA ILE A 53 -3.03 5.49 -2.30
C ILE A 53 -4.09 5.96 -1.29
N TYR A 54 -4.09 7.25 -0.93
CA TYR A 54 -5.07 7.85 -0.01
C TYR A 54 -6.34 8.35 -0.70
N SER A 55 -6.47 8.17 -2.01
CA SER A 55 -7.60 8.67 -2.83
C SER A 55 -8.40 7.53 -3.46
N LEU A 56 -8.43 6.37 -2.79
CA LEU A 56 -9.30 5.26 -3.14
C LEU A 56 -10.73 5.59 -2.69
N ASP A 57 -11.62 5.90 -3.64
CA ASP A 57 -13.06 6.05 -3.44
C ASP A 57 -13.80 4.69 -3.46
#